data_AF-A0A1J5EIE4-F1
#
_entry.id   AF-A0A1J5EIE4-F1
#
_cell.length_a   1.000
_cell.length_b   1.000
_cell.length_c   1.000
_cell.angle_alpha   90.00
_cell.angle_beta   90.00
_cell.angle_gamma   90.00
#
_symmetry.space_group_name_H-M   'P 1'
#
loop_
_entity.id
_entity.type
_entity.pdbx_description
1 polymer ?
#
loop_
_entity_poly.entity_id
_entity_poly.type
_entity_poly.pdbx_seq_one_letter_code
_entity_poly.pdbx_strand_id
1 'polypeptide(L)'
;MSDFFASFLAFLESTKLIEQFDKFDTVGLFTNPWFLVPFAALILYFISKQQFANLVLVGLAVGIFAFMGSHYVEGLIDEKGFIQLNKILPIIAMGVVVVGVIVYLLFGRSD
;
A
#
# COMPACT_ATOMS: atom_id res chain seq x y z
N MET A 1 -28.20 -15.80 2.64
CA MET A 1 -26.84 -15.26 2.36
C MET A 1 -26.89 -13.88 1.72
N SER A 2 -27.92 -13.54 0.94
CA SER A 2 -28.16 -12.20 0.37
C SER A 2 -28.26 -11.10 1.44
N ASP A 3 -28.96 -11.36 2.54
CA ASP A 3 -29.27 -10.32 3.53
C ASP A 3 -28.06 -9.92 4.39
N PHE A 4 -27.13 -10.85 4.62
CA PHE A 4 -25.88 -10.56 5.33
C PHE A 4 -24.95 -9.70 4.46
N PHE A 5 -24.83 -10.02 3.17
CA PHE A 5 -24.09 -9.19 2.21
C PHE A 5 -24.73 -7.83 2.00
N ALA A 6 -26.06 -7.75 1.93
CA ALA A 6 -26.79 -6.50 1.81
C ALA A 6 -26.63 -5.62 3.07
N SER A 7 -26.71 -6.21 4.26
CA SER A 7 -26.50 -5.50 5.52
C SER A 7 -25.04 -5.06 5.71
N PHE A 8 -24.07 -5.85 5.24
CA PHE A 8 -22.66 -5.50 5.25
C PHE A 8 -22.34 -4.38 4.24
N LEU A 9 -22.92 -4.44 3.04
CA LEU A 9 -22.83 -3.36 2.05
C LEU A 9 -23.48 -2.07 2.58
N ALA A 10 -24.67 -2.15 3.18
CA ALA A 10 -25.33 -1.00 3.79
C ALA A 10 -24.51 -0.42 4.96
N PHE A 11 -23.81 -1.26 5.73
CA PHE A 11 -22.88 -0.81 6.78
C PHE A 11 -21.65 -0.09 6.20
N LEU A 12 -21.04 -0.64 5.15
CA LEU A 12 -19.93 -0.01 4.44
C LEU A 12 -20.32 1.31 3.78
N GLU A 13 -21.53 1.38 3.22
CA GLU A 13 -22.09 2.60 2.65
C GLU A 13 -22.40 3.63 3.73
N SER A 14 -22.93 3.20 4.89
CA SER A 14 -23.23 4.07 6.04
C SER A 14 -21.99 4.73 6.65
N THR A 15 -20.84 4.05 6.57
CA THR A 15 -19.58 4.54 7.12
C THR A 15 -18.87 5.51 6.17
N LYS A 16 -19.38 5.69 4.93
CA LYS A 16 -18.76 6.53 3.88
C LYS A 16 -17.28 6.23 3.66
N LEU A 17 -16.81 5.04 4.07
CA LEU A 17 -15.39 4.68 3.99
C LEU A 17 -14.93 4.65 2.54
N ILE A 18 -15.78 4.18 1.63
CA ILE A 18 -15.52 4.18 0.19
C ILE A 18 -15.32 5.62 -0.34
N GLU A 19 -16.17 6.57 0.06
CA GLU A 19 -15.98 8.00 -0.27
C GLU A 19 -14.75 8.62 0.41
N GLN A 20 -14.31 8.09 1.56
CA GLN A 20 -13.11 8.55 2.25
C GLN A 20 -11.83 8.07 1.57
N PHE A 21 -11.82 6.89 0.96
CA PHE A 21 -10.69 6.42 0.13
C PHE A 21 -10.52 7.27 -1.12
N ASP A 22 -11.62 7.72 -1.73
CA ASP A 22 -11.59 8.56 -2.94
C ASP A 22 -11.07 9.99 -2.66
N LYS A 23 -11.23 10.45 -1.40
CA LYS A 23 -10.71 11.73 -0.90
C LYS A 23 -9.40 11.60 -0.13
N PHE A 24 -8.81 10.41 -0.12
CA PHE A 24 -7.63 10.13 0.66
C PHE A 24 -6.42 10.80 0.01
N ASP A 25 -6.11 12.01 0.47
CA ASP A 25 -4.94 12.76 0.04
C ASP A 25 -3.67 12.09 0.56
N THR A 26 -3.02 11.32 -0.32
CA THR A 26 -1.74 10.66 -0.06
C THR A 26 -0.63 11.66 0.26
N VAL A 27 -0.70 12.89 -0.27
CA VAL A 27 0.25 13.98 0.02
C VAL A 27 -0.04 14.59 1.39
N GLY A 28 -1.32 14.68 1.78
CA GLY A 28 -1.79 15.12 3.09
C GLY A 28 -1.23 14.27 4.26
N LEU A 29 -0.96 12.99 4.03
CA LEU A 29 -0.37 12.11 5.06
C LEU A 29 1.04 12.56 5.47
N PHE A 30 1.85 12.99 4.50
CA PHE A 30 3.22 13.43 4.72
C PHE A 30 3.33 14.89 5.15
N THR A 31 2.22 15.61 5.28
CA THR A 31 2.18 16.94 5.91
C THR A 31 1.53 16.91 7.29
N ASN A 32 0.90 15.79 7.66
CA ASN A 32 0.28 15.59 8.96
C ASN A 32 1.35 15.28 10.04
N PRO A 33 1.56 16.17 11.03
CA PRO A 33 2.56 15.95 12.09
C PRO A 33 2.28 14.70 12.92
N TRP A 34 1.01 14.32 13.11
CA TRP A 34 0.64 13.12 13.86
C TRP A 34 1.04 11.82 13.18
N PHE A 35 1.24 11.84 11.86
CA PHE A 35 1.81 10.72 11.12
C PHE A 35 3.33 10.84 11.03
N LEU A 36 3.83 12.02 10.64
CA LEU A 36 5.25 12.23 10.41
C LEU A 36 6.12 12.01 11.66
N VAL A 37 5.69 12.50 12.82
CA VAL A 37 6.48 12.40 14.06
C VAL A 37 6.72 10.93 14.47
N PRO A 38 5.68 10.08 14.64
CA PRO A 38 5.91 8.67 14.96
C PRO A 38 6.61 7.92 13.83
N PHE A 39 6.34 8.25 12.56
CA PHE A 39 7.02 7.63 11.42
C PHE A 39 8.53 7.95 11.43
N ALA A 40 8.90 9.21 11.60
CA ALA A 40 10.30 9.62 11.70
C ALA A 40 10.98 9.00 12.91
N ALA A 41 10.31 8.92 14.07
CA ALA A 41 10.82 8.25 15.25
C ALA A 41 11.10 6.76 14.99
N LEU A 42 10.21 6.06 14.26
CA LEU A 42 10.40 4.67 13.87
C LEU A 42 11.62 4.49 12.96
N ILE A 43 11.80 5.36 11.97
CA ILE A 43 12.96 5.33 11.08
C ILE A 43 14.25 5.57 11.87
N LEU A 44 14.28 6.59 12.73
CA LEU A 44 15.44 6.88 13.58
C LEU A 44 15.75 5.72 14.53
N TYR A 45 14.72 5.05 15.06
CA TYR A 45 14.87 3.87 15.90
C TYR A 45 15.54 2.71 15.13
N PHE A 46 15.07 2.41 13.91
CA PHE A 46 15.66 1.35 13.09
C PHE A 46 17.11 1.67 12.67
N ILE A 47 17.41 2.95 12.36
CA ILE A 47 18.79 3.39 12.10
C ILE A 47 19.65 3.21 13.35
N SER A 48 19.19 3.66 14.51
CA SER A 48 19.90 3.52 15.79
C SER A 48 20.21 2.07 16.15
N LYS A 49 19.29 1.15 15.82
CA LYS A 49 19.45 -0.29 16.05
C LYS A 49 20.13 -1.04 14.91
N GLN A 50 20.59 -0.35 13.87
CA GLN A 50 21.19 -0.94 12.65
C GLN A 50 20.29 -2.01 11.99
N GLN A 51 18.97 -1.85 12.13
CA GLN A 51 17.97 -2.77 11.58
C GLN A 51 17.69 -2.46 10.11
N PHE A 52 18.72 -2.60 9.27
CA PHE A 52 18.64 -2.28 7.84
C PHE A 52 17.58 -3.09 7.08
N ALA A 53 17.34 -4.35 7.47
CA ALA A 53 16.27 -5.15 6.89
C ALA A 53 14.90 -4.50 7.13
N ASN A 54 14.63 -4.02 8.34
CA ASN A 54 13.38 -3.34 8.69
C ASN A 54 13.24 -2.00 7.95
N LEU A 55 14.34 -1.26 7.76
CA LEU A 55 14.32 -0.04 6.96
C LEU A 55 13.94 -0.32 5.50
N VAL A 56 14.49 -1.37 4.89
CA VAL A 56 14.13 -1.76 3.52
C VAL A 56 12.68 -2.21 3.44
N LEU A 57 12.18 -2.98 4.42
CA LEU A 57 10.78 -3.40 4.47
C LEU A 57 9.82 -2.21 4.59
N VAL A 58 10.13 -1.24 5.46
CA VAL A 58 9.33 0.00 5.56
C VAL A 58 9.41 0.80 4.27
N GLY A 59 10.59 0.92 3.66
CA GLY A 59 10.75 1.59 2.37
C GLY A 59 9.91 0.96 1.26
N LEU A 60 9.87 -0.38 1.19
CA LEU A 60 9.01 -1.11 0.26
C LEU A 60 7.52 -0.88 0.54
N ALA A 61 7.12 -0.90 1.81
CA ALA A 61 5.73 -0.64 2.19
C ALA A 61 5.29 0.78 1.78
N VAL A 62 6.12 1.79 2.04
CA VAL A 62 5.86 3.18 1.61
C VAL A 62 5.87 3.30 0.10
N GLY A 63 6.79 2.61 -0.60
CA GLY A 63 6.86 2.61 -2.06
C GLY A 63 5.63 1.99 -2.72
N ILE A 64 5.15 0.85 -2.21
CA ILE A 64 3.91 0.22 -2.67
C ILE A 64 2.71 1.13 -2.39
N PHE A 65 2.65 1.71 -1.20
CA PHE A 65 1.58 2.62 -0.82
C PHE A 65 1.52 3.86 -1.74
N ALA A 66 2.67 4.48 -2.02
CA ALA A 66 2.74 5.60 -2.95
C ALA A 66 2.39 5.17 -4.40
N PHE A 67 2.80 3.96 -4.81
CA PHE A 67 2.47 3.42 -6.13
C PHE A 67 0.97 3.15 -6.29
N MET A 68 0.27 2.69 -5.25
CA MET A 68 -1.18 2.47 -5.26
C MET A 68 -1.96 3.75 -5.55
N GLY A 69 -1.48 4.91 -5.08
CA GLY A 69 -2.08 6.22 -5.34
C GLY A 69 -1.66 6.87 -6.66
N SER A 70 -0.95 6.16 -7.55
CA SER A 70 -0.48 6.72 -8.81
C SER A 70 -1.52 6.58 -9.94
N HIS A 71 -1.49 7.51 -10.89
CA HIS A 71 -2.31 7.47 -12.12
C HIS A 71 -2.13 6.18 -12.94
N TYR A 72 -1.04 5.45 -12.71
CA TYR A 72 -0.82 4.15 -13.36
C TYR A 72 -1.84 3.10 -12.91
N VAL A 73 -2.16 3.08 -11.61
CA VAL A 73 -3.11 2.12 -11.01
C VAL A 73 -4.55 2.52 -11.33
N GLU A 74 -4.86 3.82 -11.36
CA GLU A 74 -6.15 4.34 -11.81
C GLU A 74 -6.46 3.89 -13.25
N GLY A 75 -5.45 3.88 -14.12
CA GLY A 75 -5.59 3.45 -15.51
C GLY A 75 -5.71 1.94 -15.74
N LEU A 76 -5.80 1.10 -14.70
CA LEU A 76 -5.91 -0.36 -14.83
C LEU A 76 -7.30 -0.83 -15.27
N ILE A 77 -8.33 -0.08 -14.92
CA ILE A 77 -9.71 -0.34 -15.31
C ILE A 77 -10.02 0.62 -16.46
N ASP A 78 -10.35 0.06 -17.61
CA ASP A 78 -10.79 0.83 -18.76
C ASP A 78 -12.18 1.45 -18.50
N GLU A 79 -12.58 2.46 -19.27
CA GLU A 79 -13.90 3.13 -19.14
C GLU A 79 -15.08 2.14 -19.23
N LYS A 80 -14.85 0.98 -19.87
CA LYS A 80 -15.82 -0.11 -20.03
C LYS A 80 -15.81 -1.14 -18.88
N GLY A 81 -15.00 -0.93 -17.84
CA GLY A 81 -14.88 -1.81 -16.68
C GLY A 81 -13.98 -3.04 -16.87
N PHE A 82 -13.26 -3.14 -17.99
CA PHE A 82 -12.34 -4.24 -18.25
C PHE A 82 -10.94 -3.95 -17.72
N ILE A 83 -10.30 -4.98 -17.13
CA ILE A 83 -8.92 -4.90 -16.66
C ILE A 83 -7.98 -4.94 -17.88
N GLN A 84 -7.12 -3.93 -17.99
CA GLN A 84 -6.11 -3.87 -19.03
C GLN A 84 -4.94 -4.81 -18.71
N LEU A 85 -4.95 -6.02 -19.29
CA LEU A 85 -3.93 -7.05 -19.05
C LEU A 85 -2.50 -6.56 -19.35
N ASN A 86 -2.33 -5.66 -20.32
CA ASN A 86 -1.01 -5.09 -20.62
C ASN A 86 -0.45 -4.21 -19.49
N LYS A 87 -1.33 -3.58 -18.69
CA LYS A 87 -0.95 -2.74 -17.55
C LYS A 87 -0.84 -3.53 -16.24
N ILE A 88 -1.56 -4.64 -16.11
CA ILE A 88 -1.47 -5.50 -14.91
C ILE A 88 -0.19 -6.33 -14.89
N LEU A 89 0.30 -6.76 -16.05
CA LEU A 89 1.49 -7.59 -16.18
C LEU A 89 2.74 -6.99 -15.50
N PRO A 90 3.11 -5.72 -15.73
CA PRO A 90 4.23 -5.10 -15.02
C PRO A 90 4.00 -4.96 -13.51
N ILE A 91 2.75 -4.81 -13.04
CA ILE A 91 2.43 -4.79 -11.60
C ILE A 91 2.69 -6.15 -10.98
N ILE A 92 2.27 -7.22 -11.64
CA ILE A 92 2.52 -8.60 -11.19
C ILE A 92 4.02 -8.87 -11.17
N ALA A 93 4.75 -8.47 -12.21
CA ALA A 93 6.21 -8.62 -12.27
C ALA A 93 6.91 -7.88 -11.11
N MET A 94 6.51 -6.63 -10.85
CA MET A 94 6.99 -5.86 -9.69
C MET A 94 6.65 -6.55 -8.37
N GLY A 95 5.43 -7.10 -8.23
CA GLY A 95 5.01 -7.85 -7.06
C GLY A 95 5.91 -9.06 -6.79
N VAL A 96 6.27 -9.82 -7.83
CA VAL A 96 7.21 -10.95 -7.71
C VAL A 96 8.58 -10.49 -7.23
N VAL A 97 9.10 -9.38 -7.78
CA VAL A 97 10.39 -8.82 -7.35
C VAL A 97 10.33 -8.41 -5.88
N VAL A 98 9.27 -7.71 -5.45
CA VAL A 98 9.10 -7.29 -4.05
C VAL A 98 9.04 -8.51 -3.11
N VAL A 99 8.25 -9.53 -3.46
CA VAL A 99 8.19 -10.77 -2.69
C VAL A 99 9.55 -11.44 -2.60
N GLY A 100 10.30 -11.50 -3.71
CA GLY A 100 11.67 -12.02 -3.72
C GLY A 100 12.60 -11.28 -2.78
N VAL A 101 12.53 -9.94 -2.75
CA VAL A 101 13.31 -9.10 -1.81
C VAL A 101 12.90 -9.37 -0.36
N ILE A 102 11.60 -9.47 -0.06
CA ILE A 102 11.11 -9.78 1.29
C ILE A 102 11.61 -11.15 1.75
N VAL A 103 11.46 -12.18 0.91
CA VAL A 103 11.93 -13.54 1.21
C VAL A 103 13.44 -13.55 1.44
N TYR A 104 14.21 -12.87 0.59
CA TYR A 104 15.65 -12.74 0.78
C TYR A 104 16.00 -12.07 2.11
N LEU A 105 15.32 -10.98 2.48
CA LEU A 105 15.60 -10.28 3.73
C LEU A 105 15.20 -11.07 4.98
N LEU A 106 14.12 -11.86 4.91
CA LEU A 106 13.62 -12.64 6.06
C LEU A 106 14.34 -13.98 6.24
N PHE A 107 14.71 -14.64 5.14
CA PHE A 107 15.24 -16.01 5.17
C PHE A 107 16.64 -16.14 4.55
N GLY A 108 16.96 -15.35 3.52
CA GLY A 108 18.24 -15.43 2.81
C GLY A 108 19.38 -14.66 3.47
N ARG A 109 19.05 -13.54 4.13
CA ARG A 109 19.91 -12.78 5.04
C ARG A 109 19.67 -13.26 6.48
N SER A 110 19.55 -14.57 6.65
CA SER A 110 19.78 -15.19 7.94
C SER A 110 21.27 -14.99 8.24
N ASP A 111 21.58 -14.31 9.34
CA ASP A 111 22.81 -14.65 10.08
C ASP A 111 22.75 -16.14 10.49
#